data_AF-A0A8S3V2P7-F1
#
_entry.id   AF-A0A8S3V2P7-F1
#
_cell.length_a   1.000
_cell.length_b   1.000
_cell.length_c   1.000
_cell.angle_alpha   90.00
_cell.angle_beta   90.00
_cell.angle_gamma   90.00
#
_symmetry.space_group_name_H-M   'P 1'
#
loop_
_entity.id
_entity.type
_entity.pdbx_description
1 polymer ?
#
loop_
_entity_poly.entity_id
_entity_poly.type
_entity_poly.pdbx_seq_one_letter_code
_entity_poly.pdbx_strand_id
1 'polypeptide(L)'
;MELQEFVPVRVRTLHENWPELEVRVYRNQDRISTNEVFEKATFMLNLKQASVEHFSLFLFGKSLFIRKWCFDARTEKKLLKDKVACHLIFREAEWNIENGFLKPSTDQIDLLEEYSDERFRCEEKYILLCHSIPDYFDVHLEDCVVLKNEDECRCHVQVNVSHLKINTQDVDVTVLPWFCVKHWTYEALQKRMIFVYIDDKLMDETITVVTDQVEYLADVVNQCFKTIQKEEKETPRFYSEMVSKTEEGNISYQNPLFDWEQTELHYKSQH
;
A
#
# COMPACT_ATOMS: atom_id res chain seq x y z
N MET A 1 12.00 -41.02 10.77
CA MET A 1 12.66 -39.76 11.12
C MET A 1 12.80 -39.00 9.81
N GLU A 2 11.80 -38.19 9.47
CA GLU A 2 11.84 -37.38 8.25
C GLU A 2 12.91 -36.30 8.45
N LEU A 3 13.87 -36.24 7.53
CA LEU A 3 14.90 -35.22 7.51
C LEU A 3 14.20 -33.88 7.24
N GLN A 4 14.35 -32.93 8.15
CA GLN A 4 13.84 -31.58 7.98
C GLN A 4 14.53 -30.95 6.76
N GLU A 5 13.77 -30.61 5.72
CA GLU A 5 14.30 -29.97 4.52
C GLU A 5 14.34 -28.45 4.73
N PHE A 6 15.56 -27.90 4.85
CA PHE A 6 15.77 -26.46 4.81
C PHE A 6 16.00 -26.02 3.38
N VAL A 7 15.27 -25.00 2.96
CA VAL A 7 15.34 -24.43 1.61
C VAL A 7 15.85 -22.99 1.66
N PRO A 8 16.78 -22.61 0.77
CA PRO A 8 17.22 -21.22 0.66
C PRO A 8 16.16 -20.41 -0.10
N VAL A 9 15.71 -19.33 0.52
CA VAL A 9 14.87 -18.29 -0.09
C VAL A 9 15.70 -17.03 -0.18
N ARG A 10 15.71 -16.41 -1.36
CA ARG A 10 16.47 -15.19 -1.58
C ARG A 10 15.57 -13.97 -1.44
N VAL A 11 15.98 -13.04 -0.58
CA VAL A 11 15.26 -11.80 -0.29
C VAL A 11 16.15 -10.62 -0.63
N ARG A 12 15.61 -9.64 -1.34
CA ARG A 12 16.30 -8.43 -1.78
C ARG A 12 15.75 -7.20 -1.07
N THR A 13 16.49 -6.10 -1.19
CA THR A 13 15.98 -4.76 -0.90
C THR A 13 16.09 -3.93 -2.18
N LEU A 14 15.52 -2.74 -2.19
CA LEU A 14 15.69 -1.78 -3.29
C LEU A 14 17.08 -1.11 -3.29
N HIS A 15 17.96 -1.49 -2.36
CA HIS A 15 19.34 -1.05 -2.39
C HIS A 15 20.17 -1.97 -3.28
N GLU A 16 20.52 -1.50 -4.47
CA GLU A 16 21.25 -2.29 -5.48
C GLU A 16 22.60 -2.84 -4.99
N ASN A 17 23.26 -2.14 -4.07
CA ASN A 17 24.57 -2.55 -3.53
C ASN A 17 24.46 -3.43 -2.28
N TRP A 18 23.26 -3.67 -1.75
CA TRP A 18 23.11 -4.61 -0.65
C TRP A 18 23.07 -6.05 -1.15
N PRO A 19 23.81 -6.96 -0.49
CA PRO A 19 23.80 -8.34 -0.89
C PRO A 19 22.40 -8.93 -0.72
N GLU A 20 22.01 -9.74 -1.70
CA GLU A 20 20.83 -10.58 -1.61
C GLU A 20 20.92 -11.45 -0.34
N LEU A 21 19.88 -11.41 0.48
CA LEU A 21 19.80 -12.16 1.73
C LEU A 21 19.40 -13.60 1.41
N GLU A 22 20.31 -14.55 1.64
CA GLU A 22 19.97 -15.96 1.58
C GLU A 22 19.39 -16.41 2.94
N VAL A 23 18.07 -16.55 2.99
CA VAL A 23 17.34 -16.95 4.18
C VAL A 23 17.04 -18.44 4.11
N ARG A 24 17.51 -19.22 5.09
CA ARG A 24 17.20 -20.65 5.18
C ARG A 24 15.96 -20.87 6.03
N VAL A 25 14.91 -21.45 5.44
CA VAL A 25 13.61 -21.69 6.10
C VAL A 25 13.20 -23.15 6.00
N TYR A 26 12.35 -23.57 6.93
CA TYR A 26 11.82 -24.93 6.94
C TYR A 26 10.72 -25.09 5.88
N ARG A 27 10.82 -26.12 5.05
CA ARG A 27 9.74 -26.53 4.15
C ARG A 27 8.85 -27.54 4.88
N ASN A 28 7.56 -27.22 4.99
CA ASN A 28 6.54 -28.12 5.53
C ASN A 28 5.51 -28.45 4.45
N GLN A 29 5.43 -29.72 4.02
CA GLN A 29 4.43 -30.18 3.04
C GLN A 29 4.36 -29.27 1.79
N ASP A 30 5.52 -29.02 1.17
CA ASP A 30 5.70 -28.14 -0.01
C ASP A 30 5.37 -26.66 0.22
N ARG A 31 5.12 -26.23 1.46
CA ARG A 31 4.87 -24.83 1.81
C ARG A 31 6.04 -24.24 2.60
N ILE A 32 6.28 -22.96 2.35
CA ILE A 32 7.23 -22.13 3.07
C ILE A 32 6.46 -21.03 3.79
N SER A 33 6.77 -20.81 5.06
CA SER A 33 6.16 -19.73 5.83
C SER A 33 6.75 -18.38 5.41
N THR A 34 5.90 -17.49 4.88
CA THR A 34 6.28 -16.11 4.55
C THR A 34 6.74 -15.34 5.79
N ASN A 35 6.07 -15.55 6.93
CA ASN A 35 6.44 -14.93 8.21
C ASN A 35 7.84 -15.36 8.66
N GLU A 36 8.19 -16.65 8.54
CA GLU A 36 9.52 -17.14 8.92
C GLU A 36 10.61 -16.53 8.02
N VAL A 37 10.34 -16.43 6.71
CA VAL A 37 11.25 -15.75 5.77
C VAL A 37 11.44 -14.29 6.18
N PHE A 38 10.36 -13.59 6.48
CA PHE A 38 10.37 -12.17 6.83
C PHE A 38 11.13 -11.91 8.13
N GLU A 39 10.83 -12.66 9.19
CA GLU A 39 11.50 -12.53 10.49
C GLU A 39 13.02 -12.75 10.38
N LYS A 40 13.44 -13.79 9.65
CA LYS A 40 14.87 -14.04 9.44
C LYS A 40 15.54 -12.99 8.56
N ALA A 41 14.87 -12.54 7.49
CA ALA A 41 15.42 -11.51 6.61
C ALA A 41 15.60 -10.18 7.36
N THR A 42 14.58 -9.74 8.11
CA THR A 42 14.66 -8.51 8.94
C THR A 42 15.70 -8.60 10.05
N PHE A 43 15.86 -9.79 10.66
CA PHE A 43 16.95 -10.04 11.59
C PHE A 43 18.33 -9.89 10.94
N MET A 44 18.53 -10.45 9.73
CA MET A 44 19.78 -10.32 8.98
C MET A 44 20.11 -8.86 8.62
N LEU A 45 19.09 -8.03 8.42
CA LEU A 45 19.24 -6.59 8.18
C LEU A 45 19.54 -5.78 9.44
N ASN A 46 19.46 -6.37 10.63
CA ASN A 46 19.48 -5.67 11.92
C ASN A 46 18.40 -4.59 12.05
N LEU A 47 17.23 -4.83 11.47
CA LEU A 47 16.07 -3.94 11.62
C LEU A 47 15.57 -4.00 13.08
N LYS A 48 15.32 -2.86 13.72
CA LYS A 48 14.85 -2.87 15.12
C LYS A 48 13.45 -3.47 15.18
N GLN A 49 13.17 -4.22 16.24
CA GLN A 49 11.86 -4.88 16.44
C GLN A 49 10.67 -3.92 16.32
N ALA A 50 10.80 -2.68 16.83
CA ALA A 50 9.76 -1.66 16.74
C ALA A 50 9.49 -1.16 15.31
N SER A 51 10.42 -1.41 14.38
CA SER A 51 10.30 -1.05 12.96
C SER A 51 9.75 -2.22 12.13
N VAL A 52 9.94 -3.47 12.56
CA VAL A 52 9.60 -4.69 11.79
C VAL A 52 8.12 -4.71 11.36
N GLU A 53 7.19 -4.26 12.21
CA GLU A 53 5.75 -4.24 11.88
C GLU A 53 5.38 -3.27 10.73
N HIS A 54 6.33 -2.44 10.31
CA HIS A 54 6.16 -1.43 9.25
C HIS A 54 6.91 -1.79 7.97
N PHE A 55 7.31 -3.05 7.81
CA PHE A 55 7.85 -3.61 6.59
C PHE A 55 7.10 -4.90 6.26
N SER A 56 7.16 -5.32 5.00
CA SER A 56 6.60 -6.61 4.57
C SER A 56 7.42 -7.19 3.41
N LEU A 57 7.11 -8.42 3.04
CA LEU A 57 7.65 -9.08 1.86
C LEU A 57 6.73 -8.87 0.66
N PHE A 58 7.32 -8.48 -0.46
CA PHE A 58 6.61 -8.24 -1.72
C PHE A 58 7.24 -9.07 -2.82
N LEU A 59 6.40 -9.74 -3.59
CA LEU A 59 6.83 -10.44 -4.78
C LEU A 59 6.77 -9.47 -5.96
N PHE A 60 7.90 -9.18 -6.58
CA PHE A 60 7.97 -8.41 -7.82
C PHE A 60 8.64 -9.26 -8.90
N GLY A 61 7.87 -9.63 -9.92
CA GLY A 61 8.26 -10.63 -10.90
C GLY A 61 8.57 -11.99 -10.24
N LYS A 62 9.84 -12.40 -10.26
CA LYS A 62 10.32 -13.66 -9.64
C LYS A 62 11.15 -13.43 -8.38
N SER A 63 11.19 -12.20 -7.88
CA SER A 63 12.08 -11.77 -6.79
C SER A 63 11.27 -11.30 -5.59
N LEU A 64 11.72 -11.67 -4.40
CA LEU A 64 11.09 -11.30 -3.14
C LEU A 64 11.84 -10.11 -2.53
N PHE A 65 11.14 -9.06 -2.17
CA PHE A 65 11.71 -7.82 -1.65
C PHE A 65 11.16 -7.49 -0.26
N ILE A 66 12.02 -6.98 0.63
CA ILE A 66 11.57 -6.23 1.80
C ILE A 66 11.30 -4.80 1.37
N ARG A 67 10.07 -4.33 1.62
CA ARG A 67 9.68 -2.93 1.38
C ARG A 67 8.87 -2.40 2.55
N LYS A 68 8.73 -1.07 2.60
CA LYS A 68 7.95 -0.37 3.60
C LYS A 68 6.47 -0.79 3.52
N TRP A 69 5.86 -0.98 4.69
CA TRP A 69 4.43 -1.25 4.91
C TRP A 69 3.85 -0.22 5.89
N CYS A 70 4.08 1.07 5.59
CA CYS A 70 3.45 2.17 6.29
C CYS A 70 3.17 3.33 5.32
N PHE A 71 1.98 3.89 5.44
CA PHE A 71 1.39 4.79 4.44
C PHE A 71 0.96 6.12 5.09
N ASP A 72 1.63 6.50 6.17
CA ASP A 72 1.33 7.72 6.90
C ASP A 72 2.62 8.39 7.43
N ALA A 73 2.61 9.72 7.43
CA ALA A 73 3.77 10.52 7.79
C ALA A 73 4.16 10.36 9.27
N ARG A 74 3.18 10.12 10.16
CA ARG A 74 3.42 10.10 11.61
C ARG A 74 4.19 8.85 12.02
N THR A 75 3.79 7.70 11.50
CA THR A 75 4.45 6.41 11.68
C THR A 75 5.82 6.44 11.04
N GLU A 76 5.93 6.89 9.78
CA GLU A 76 7.22 6.90 9.10
C GLU A 76 8.24 7.81 9.78
N LYS A 77 7.83 8.99 10.29
CA LYS A 77 8.71 9.85 11.12
C LYS A 77 9.27 9.16 12.37
N LYS A 78 8.55 8.18 12.94
CA LYS A 78 9.09 7.38 14.07
C LYS A 78 10.14 6.39 13.59
N LEU A 79 9.94 5.82 12.39
CA LEU A 79 10.87 4.87 11.76
C LEU A 79 12.22 5.50 11.42
N LEU A 80 12.26 6.80 11.10
CA LEU A 80 13.51 7.49 10.75
C LEU A 80 14.57 7.47 11.89
N LYS A 81 14.15 7.17 13.13
CA LYS A 81 15.05 6.97 14.29
C LYS A 81 15.79 5.63 14.26
N ASP A 82 15.36 4.70 13.42
CA ASP A 82 16.05 3.45 13.12
C ASP A 82 16.86 3.63 11.85
N LYS A 83 18.19 3.56 11.95
CA LYS A 83 19.10 3.79 10.82
C LYS A 83 18.83 2.83 9.66
N VAL A 84 18.51 1.57 9.97
CA VAL A 84 18.23 0.56 8.94
C VAL A 84 16.90 0.85 8.26
N ALA A 85 15.86 1.16 9.04
CA ALA A 85 14.56 1.53 8.49
C ALA A 85 14.65 2.81 7.64
N CYS A 86 15.30 3.85 8.16
CA CYS A 86 15.53 5.11 7.46
C CYS A 86 16.22 4.87 6.11
N HIS A 87 17.29 4.07 6.11
CA HIS A 87 18.01 3.74 4.88
C HIS A 87 17.15 2.98 3.86
N LEU A 88 16.39 1.98 4.31
CA LEU A 88 15.47 1.23 3.45
C LEU A 88 14.40 2.14 2.82
N ILE A 89 13.80 3.02 3.62
CA ILE A 89 12.78 3.97 3.17
C ILE A 89 13.37 4.97 2.18
N PHE A 90 14.57 5.49 2.46
CA PHE A 90 15.30 6.38 1.57
C PHE A 90 15.52 5.74 0.20
N ARG A 91 16.02 4.50 0.16
CA ARG A 91 16.24 3.76 -1.10
C ARG A 91 14.95 3.46 -1.85
N GLU A 92 13.86 3.21 -1.13
CA GLU A 92 12.54 3.05 -1.75
C GLU A 92 12.03 4.36 -2.36
N ALA A 93 12.24 5.50 -1.68
CA ALA A 93 11.89 6.81 -2.22
C ALA A 93 12.71 7.19 -3.46
N GLU A 94 14.04 6.94 -3.46
CA GLU A 94 14.89 7.09 -4.66
C GLU A 94 14.36 6.24 -5.82
N TRP A 95 14.12 4.95 -5.57
CA TRP A 95 13.61 4.04 -6.60
C TRP A 95 12.25 4.49 -7.16
N ASN A 96 11.34 4.98 -6.31
CA ASN A 96 10.05 5.49 -6.75
C ASN A 96 10.19 6.75 -7.64
N ILE A 97 11.16 7.62 -7.37
CA ILE A 97 11.44 8.80 -8.19
C ILE A 97 12.06 8.39 -9.53
N GLU A 98 13.07 7.53 -9.50
CA GLU A 98 13.77 7.04 -10.70
C GLU A 98 12.83 6.33 -11.68
N ASN A 99 11.82 5.62 -11.16
CA ASN A 99 10.83 4.91 -11.96
C ASN A 99 9.57 5.76 -12.26
N GLY A 100 9.52 7.02 -11.82
CA GLY A 100 8.44 7.95 -12.15
C GLY A 100 7.14 7.75 -11.37
N PHE A 101 7.14 6.90 -10.34
CA PHE A 101 6.02 6.73 -9.40
C PHE A 101 5.83 7.97 -8.54
N LEU A 102 6.93 8.62 -8.18
CA LEU A 102 6.95 9.86 -7.42
C LEU A 102 7.52 10.99 -8.27
N LYS A 103 6.78 12.10 -8.38
CA LYS A 103 7.12 13.20 -9.29
C LYS A 103 7.40 14.49 -8.51
N PRO A 104 8.64 14.69 -8.02
CA PRO A 104 9.04 15.95 -7.41
C PRO A 104 8.97 17.12 -8.40
N SER A 105 8.73 18.33 -7.88
CA SER A 105 8.92 19.56 -8.65
C SER A 105 10.40 19.82 -8.91
N THR A 106 10.71 20.72 -9.85
CA THR A 106 12.10 21.13 -10.13
C THR A 106 12.84 21.60 -8.88
N ASP A 107 12.22 22.46 -8.07
CA ASP A 107 12.81 22.95 -6.82
C ASP A 107 13.08 21.83 -5.79
N GLN A 108 12.22 20.80 -5.78
CA GLN A 108 12.42 19.64 -4.92
C GLN A 108 13.57 18.75 -5.41
N ILE A 109 13.74 18.58 -6.74
CA ILE A 109 14.83 17.80 -7.31
C ILE A 109 16.19 18.34 -6.87
N ASP A 110 16.41 19.66 -6.97
CA ASP A 110 17.68 20.28 -6.56
C ASP A 110 18.05 19.98 -5.10
N LEU A 111 17.05 20.02 -4.20
CA LEU A 111 17.24 19.69 -2.78
C LEU A 111 17.44 18.19 -2.54
N LEU A 112 16.74 17.33 -3.28
CA LEU A 112 16.89 15.87 -3.19
C LEU A 112 18.30 15.45 -3.64
N GLU A 113 18.84 16.07 -4.70
CA GLU A 113 20.23 15.88 -5.14
C GLU A 113 21.25 16.33 -4.09
N GLU A 114 21.02 17.47 -3.42
CA GLU A 114 21.87 17.91 -2.31
C GLU A 114 21.85 16.89 -1.16
N TYR A 115 20.68 16.36 -0.81
CA TYR A 115 20.53 15.41 0.30
C TYR A 115 21.03 14.00 -0.02
N SER A 116 21.16 13.63 -1.30
CA SER A 116 21.67 12.33 -1.72
C SER A 116 23.19 12.31 -1.97
N ASP A 117 23.87 13.47 -2.01
CA ASP A 117 25.33 13.58 -2.18
C ASP A 117 26.07 12.69 -1.17
N GLU A 118 26.89 11.76 -1.67
CA GLU A 118 27.58 10.74 -0.87
C GLU A 118 28.49 11.34 0.23
N ARG A 119 28.97 12.58 0.04
CA ARG A 119 29.85 13.25 1.02
C ARG A 119 29.08 13.76 2.24
N PHE A 120 27.79 14.08 2.08
CA PHE A 120 26.96 14.71 3.10
C PHE A 120 25.53 14.14 3.16
N ARG A 121 25.37 12.86 2.80
CA ARG A 121 24.06 12.22 2.66
C ARG A 121 23.18 12.42 3.90
N CYS A 122 21.97 12.91 3.68
CA CYS A 122 20.99 13.21 4.72
C CYS A 122 19.64 12.54 4.43
N GLU A 123 19.60 11.22 4.63
CA GLU A 123 18.44 10.36 4.32
C GLU A 123 17.15 10.83 5.01
N GLU A 124 17.23 11.27 6.26
CA GLU A 124 16.06 11.78 7.00
C GLU A 124 15.45 13.01 6.32
N LYS A 125 16.28 13.99 5.93
CA LYS A 125 15.79 15.19 5.23
C LYS A 125 15.26 14.87 3.85
N TYR A 126 15.90 13.96 3.13
CA TYR A 126 15.42 13.47 1.84
C TYR A 126 14.01 12.90 1.96
N ILE A 127 13.79 11.99 2.91
CA ILE A 127 12.49 11.36 3.13
C ILE A 127 11.44 12.41 3.55
N LEU A 128 11.79 13.32 4.47
CA LEU A 128 10.88 14.38 4.91
C LEU A 128 10.50 15.35 3.79
N LEU A 129 11.40 15.62 2.84
CA LEU A 129 11.08 16.37 1.64
C LEU A 129 10.13 15.56 0.75
N CYS A 130 10.36 14.26 0.60
CA CYS A 130 9.49 13.38 -0.17
C CYS A 130 8.06 13.32 0.39
N HIS A 131 7.86 13.46 1.71
CA HIS A 131 6.51 13.56 2.32
C HIS A 131 5.66 14.71 1.76
N SER A 132 6.30 15.73 1.20
CA SER A 132 5.62 16.89 0.60
C SER A 132 5.29 16.71 -0.88
N ILE A 133 5.79 15.64 -1.51
CA ILE A 133 5.49 15.33 -2.91
C ILE A 133 4.10 14.67 -2.96
N PRO A 134 3.22 15.09 -3.89
CA PRO A 134 1.93 14.44 -4.08
C PRO A 134 2.07 12.92 -4.25
N ASP A 135 1.10 12.19 -3.69
CA ASP A 135 0.99 10.74 -3.81
C ASP A 135 2.12 9.93 -3.14
N TYR A 136 3.02 10.55 -2.35
CA TYR A 136 4.13 9.84 -1.68
C TYR A 136 3.69 8.66 -0.80
N PHE A 137 2.53 8.77 -0.15
CA PHE A 137 1.98 7.71 0.69
C PHE A 137 1.01 6.79 -0.05
N ASP A 138 0.84 6.97 -1.35
CA ASP A 138 -0.03 6.13 -2.15
C ASP A 138 0.65 4.80 -2.42
N VAL A 139 -0.12 3.73 -2.30
CA VAL A 139 0.26 2.43 -2.84
C VAL A 139 -0.21 2.36 -4.28
N HIS A 140 0.73 2.06 -5.18
CA HIS A 140 0.52 2.01 -6.61
C HIS A 140 0.25 0.58 -7.07
N LEU A 141 -0.89 0.36 -7.73
CA LEU A 141 -1.21 -0.88 -8.43
C LEU A 141 -1.33 -0.60 -9.93
N GLU A 142 -0.41 -1.20 -10.67
CA GLU A 142 -0.37 -1.13 -12.14
C GLU A 142 -1.18 -2.25 -12.80
N ASP A 143 -1.41 -2.10 -14.10
CA ASP A 143 -2.10 -3.08 -14.96
C ASP A 143 -3.49 -3.49 -14.45
N CYS A 144 -4.21 -2.54 -13.84
CA CYS A 144 -5.59 -2.72 -13.42
C CYS A 144 -6.55 -2.49 -14.59
N VAL A 145 -7.72 -3.13 -14.51
CA VAL A 145 -8.89 -2.82 -15.34
C VAL A 145 -10.01 -2.35 -14.43
N VAL A 146 -10.64 -1.24 -14.79
CA VAL A 146 -11.84 -0.76 -14.11
C VAL A 146 -13.08 -1.04 -14.97
N LEU A 147 -14.12 -1.57 -14.35
CA LEU A 147 -15.44 -1.74 -14.95
C LEU A 147 -16.37 -0.68 -14.37
N LYS A 148 -16.90 0.19 -15.24
CA LYS A 148 -17.90 1.21 -14.91
C LYS A 148 -18.97 1.21 -15.98
N ASN A 149 -20.23 0.96 -15.61
CA ASN A 149 -21.36 0.95 -16.55
C ASN A 149 -21.14 0.06 -17.80
N GLU A 150 -20.57 -1.13 -17.61
CA GLU A 150 -20.22 -2.10 -18.67
C GLU A 150 -19.00 -1.73 -19.54
N ASP A 151 -18.42 -0.54 -19.38
CA ASP A 151 -17.18 -0.16 -20.04
C ASP A 151 -15.96 -0.68 -19.27
N GLU A 152 -15.02 -1.30 -19.99
CA GLU A 152 -13.73 -1.75 -19.45
C GLU A 152 -12.62 -0.78 -19.86
N CYS A 153 -11.98 -0.17 -18.87
CA CYS A 153 -10.86 0.74 -19.11
C CYS A 153 -9.61 0.29 -18.35
N ARG A 154 -8.46 0.33 -19.01
CA ARG A 154 -7.18 0.17 -18.32
C ARG A 154 -6.94 1.35 -17.40
N CYS A 155 -6.47 1.07 -16.20
CA CYS A 155 -6.25 2.09 -15.20
C CYS A 155 -5.03 1.82 -14.32
N HIS A 156 -4.61 2.88 -13.65
CA HIS A 156 -3.67 2.85 -12.53
C HIS A 156 -4.43 3.14 -11.24
N VAL A 157 -4.28 2.29 -10.24
CA VAL A 157 -4.96 2.45 -8.94
C VAL A 157 -3.96 2.91 -7.89
N GLN A 158 -4.35 3.94 -7.14
CA GLN A 158 -3.62 4.48 -6.01
C GLN A 158 -4.49 4.39 -4.75
N VAL A 159 -3.92 3.91 -3.66
CA VAL A 159 -4.64 3.73 -2.39
C VAL A 159 -3.84 4.31 -1.25
N ASN A 160 -4.47 5.12 -0.40
CA ASN A 160 -3.88 5.59 0.85
C ASN A 160 -4.91 5.69 1.98
N VAL A 161 -4.50 6.22 3.13
CA VAL A 161 -5.37 6.37 4.32
C VAL A 161 -6.55 7.34 4.13
N SER A 162 -6.59 8.12 3.05
CA SER A 162 -7.63 9.12 2.80
C SER A 162 -8.56 8.74 1.65
N HIS A 163 -8.06 8.02 0.64
CA HIS A 163 -8.84 7.75 -0.56
C HIS A 163 -8.37 6.52 -1.35
N LEU A 164 -9.24 6.11 -2.27
CA LEU A 164 -8.96 5.28 -3.44
C LEU A 164 -8.99 6.20 -4.68
N LYS A 165 -7.91 6.24 -5.46
CA LYS A 165 -7.80 7.02 -6.70
C LYS A 165 -7.62 6.08 -7.87
N ILE A 166 -8.40 6.30 -8.92
CA ILE A 166 -8.40 5.50 -10.14
C ILE A 166 -8.11 6.45 -11.30
N ASN A 167 -6.94 6.28 -11.91
CA ASN A 167 -6.53 7.04 -13.08
C ASN A 167 -6.73 6.18 -14.32
N THR A 168 -7.71 6.51 -15.15
CA THR A 168 -7.91 5.84 -16.44
C THR A 168 -6.98 6.44 -17.49
N GLN A 169 -6.66 5.68 -18.54
CA GLN A 169 -5.82 6.18 -19.64
C GLN A 169 -6.46 7.37 -20.38
N ASP A 170 -7.79 7.55 -20.26
CA ASP A 170 -8.58 8.59 -20.92
C ASP A 170 -8.68 9.91 -20.12
N VAL A 171 -7.72 10.18 -19.24
CA VAL A 171 -7.57 11.42 -18.42
C VAL A 171 -8.57 11.57 -17.26
N ASP A 172 -9.61 10.74 -17.19
CA ASP A 172 -10.52 10.77 -16.05
C ASP A 172 -9.84 10.18 -14.80
N VAL A 173 -9.65 11.06 -13.81
CA VAL A 173 -9.20 10.73 -12.47
C VAL A 173 -10.42 10.68 -11.55
N THR A 174 -10.78 9.48 -11.11
CA THR A 174 -11.81 9.30 -10.09
C THR A 174 -11.13 9.20 -8.73
N VAL A 175 -11.39 10.15 -7.84
CA VAL A 175 -10.94 10.09 -6.44
C VAL A 175 -12.14 9.76 -5.56
N LEU A 176 -12.07 8.66 -4.84
CA LEU A 176 -13.08 8.19 -3.89
C LEU A 176 -12.52 8.33 -2.47
N PRO A 177 -12.84 9.43 -1.76
CA PRO A 177 -12.58 9.50 -0.33
C PRO A 177 -13.27 8.36 0.41
N TRP A 178 -12.64 7.82 1.45
CA TRP A 178 -13.24 6.69 2.18
C TRP A 178 -14.61 7.01 2.76
N PHE A 179 -14.90 8.26 3.12
CA PHE A 179 -16.21 8.66 3.62
C PHE A 179 -17.33 8.62 2.57
N CYS A 180 -17.00 8.59 1.28
CA CYS A 180 -17.97 8.43 0.18
C CYS A 180 -18.26 6.96 -0.16
N VAL A 181 -17.40 6.02 0.27
CA VAL A 181 -17.54 4.59 -0.05
C VAL A 181 -18.45 3.94 1.00
N LYS A 182 -19.54 3.30 0.60
CA LYS A 182 -20.46 2.62 1.51
C LYS A 182 -19.96 1.26 1.97
N HIS A 183 -19.49 0.46 1.03
CA HIS A 183 -18.98 -0.87 1.28
C HIS A 183 -18.14 -1.35 0.10
N TRP A 184 -17.38 -2.41 0.33
CA TRP A 184 -16.64 -3.09 -0.74
C TRP A 184 -16.73 -4.60 -0.64
N THR A 185 -16.60 -5.28 -1.77
CA THR A 185 -16.60 -6.74 -1.87
C THR A 185 -15.29 -7.20 -2.49
N TYR A 186 -14.68 -8.21 -1.86
CA TYR A 186 -13.50 -8.90 -2.34
C TYR A 186 -13.90 -10.25 -2.94
N GLU A 187 -13.54 -10.45 -4.21
CA GLU A 187 -13.82 -11.68 -4.96
C GLU A 187 -12.51 -12.30 -5.48
N ALA A 188 -11.97 -13.25 -4.71
CA ALA A 188 -10.67 -13.85 -4.96
C ALA A 188 -10.58 -14.59 -6.31
N LEU A 189 -11.61 -15.37 -6.64
CA LEU A 189 -11.61 -16.22 -7.84
C LEU A 189 -11.72 -15.39 -9.13
N GLN A 190 -12.49 -14.30 -9.07
CA GLN A 190 -12.72 -13.35 -10.15
C GLN A 190 -11.65 -12.25 -10.20
N LYS A 191 -10.69 -12.27 -9.26
CA LYS A 191 -9.59 -11.30 -9.17
C LYS A 191 -10.06 -9.84 -9.15
N ARG A 192 -11.12 -9.55 -8.42
CA ARG A 192 -11.72 -8.21 -8.40
C ARG A 192 -12.12 -7.72 -7.02
N MET A 193 -12.05 -6.40 -6.85
CA MET A 193 -12.67 -5.67 -5.75
C MET A 193 -13.76 -4.74 -6.30
N ILE A 194 -14.93 -4.80 -5.67
CA ILE A 194 -16.11 -4.01 -6.06
C ILE A 194 -16.35 -2.98 -4.96
N PHE A 195 -16.38 -1.69 -5.30
CA PHE A 195 -16.65 -0.60 -4.36
C PHE A 195 -17.98 0.05 -4.71
N VAL A 196 -18.87 0.14 -3.73
CA VAL A 196 -20.14 0.88 -3.85
C VAL A 196 -19.96 2.21 -3.13
N TYR A 197 -20.23 3.31 -3.82
CA TYR A 197 -19.97 4.67 -3.33
C TYR A 197 -21.09 5.63 -3.74
N ILE A 198 -21.09 6.82 -3.15
CA ILE A 198 -22.01 7.91 -3.52
C ILE A 198 -21.32 8.86 -4.50
N ASP A 199 -21.92 9.11 -5.65
CA ASP A 199 -21.41 10.03 -6.68
C ASP A 199 -21.76 11.51 -6.42
N ASP A 200 -21.35 12.38 -7.34
CA ASP A 200 -21.61 13.82 -7.32
C ASP A 200 -23.09 14.19 -7.41
N LYS A 201 -23.92 13.26 -7.91
CA LYS A 201 -25.39 13.37 -7.98
C LYS A 201 -26.08 12.77 -6.74
N LEU A 202 -25.30 12.37 -5.73
CA LEU A 202 -25.79 11.75 -4.50
C LEU A 202 -26.52 10.42 -4.74
N MET A 203 -26.09 9.66 -5.75
CA MET A 203 -26.62 8.35 -6.11
C MET A 203 -25.61 7.24 -5.84
N ASP A 204 -26.12 6.03 -5.61
CA ASP A 204 -25.30 4.84 -5.45
C ASP A 204 -24.70 4.46 -6.80
N GLU A 205 -23.38 4.45 -6.87
CA GLU A 205 -22.60 4.03 -8.02
C GLU A 205 -21.66 2.88 -7.63
N THR A 206 -21.26 2.10 -8.64
CA THR A 206 -20.38 0.95 -8.44
C THR A 206 -19.16 1.06 -9.35
N ILE A 207 -17.99 0.82 -8.76
CA ILE A 207 -16.75 0.70 -9.49
C ILE A 207 -16.10 -0.64 -9.18
N THR A 208 -15.73 -1.38 -10.22
CA THR A 208 -15.07 -2.69 -10.06
C THR A 208 -13.65 -2.61 -10.55
N VAL A 209 -12.70 -2.90 -9.68
CA VAL A 209 -11.27 -3.00 -10.01
C VAL A 209 -10.92 -4.47 -10.19
N VAL A 210 -10.47 -4.84 -11.38
CA VAL A 210 -9.97 -6.17 -11.73
C VAL A 210 -8.45 -6.12 -11.84
N THR A 211 -7.74 -6.99 -11.13
CA THR A 211 -6.27 -7.03 -11.14
C THR A 211 -5.73 -8.37 -10.63
N ASP A 212 -4.61 -8.82 -11.17
CA ASP A 212 -3.85 -9.95 -10.63
C ASP A 212 -3.32 -9.68 -9.20
N GLN A 213 -3.37 -8.43 -8.75
CA GLN A 213 -2.94 -7.98 -7.43
C GLN A 213 -4.11 -7.81 -6.46
N VAL A 214 -5.25 -8.50 -6.65
CA VAL A 214 -6.47 -8.26 -5.86
C VAL A 214 -6.28 -8.53 -4.36
N GLU A 215 -5.51 -9.56 -4.01
CA GLU A 215 -5.20 -9.89 -2.61
C GLU A 215 -4.39 -8.76 -1.97
N TYR A 216 -3.43 -8.24 -2.73
CA TYR A 216 -2.62 -7.11 -2.33
C TYR A 216 -3.46 -5.85 -2.13
N LEU A 217 -4.36 -5.54 -3.06
CA LEU A 217 -5.29 -4.42 -2.94
C LEU A 217 -6.15 -4.54 -1.66
N ALA A 218 -6.71 -5.72 -1.40
CA ALA A 218 -7.52 -5.98 -0.22
C ALA A 218 -6.72 -5.77 1.08
N ASP A 219 -5.48 -6.23 1.12
CA ASP A 219 -4.59 -6.05 2.27
C ASP A 219 -4.22 -4.57 2.50
N VAL A 220 -3.95 -3.82 1.42
CA VAL A 220 -3.68 -2.37 1.50
C VAL A 220 -4.90 -1.61 2.04
N VAL A 221 -6.10 -1.89 1.54
CA VAL A 221 -7.34 -1.29 2.04
C VAL A 221 -7.51 -1.60 3.52
N ASN A 222 -7.39 -2.87 3.92
CA ASN A 222 -7.46 -3.26 5.33
C ASN A 222 -6.41 -2.55 6.20
N GLN A 223 -5.20 -2.34 5.69
CA GLN A 223 -4.15 -1.63 6.40
C GLN A 223 -4.47 -0.15 6.56
N CYS A 224 -5.05 0.51 5.55
CA CYS A 224 -5.49 1.89 5.63
C CYS A 224 -6.50 2.08 6.77
N PHE A 225 -7.51 1.22 6.85
CA PHE A 225 -8.53 1.27 7.91
C PHE A 225 -7.97 1.00 9.31
N LYS A 226 -7.02 0.06 9.45
CA LYS A 226 -6.30 -0.15 10.72
C LYS A 226 -5.52 1.10 11.15
N THR A 227 -4.88 1.78 10.20
CA THR A 227 -4.13 3.02 10.48
C THR A 227 -5.09 4.12 10.94
N ILE A 228 -6.16 4.40 10.20
CA ILE A 228 -7.16 5.42 10.55
C ILE A 228 -7.68 5.22 11.99
N GLN A 229 -8.04 3.98 12.33
CA GLN A 229 -8.58 3.64 13.65
C GLN A 229 -7.57 3.71 14.80
N LYS A 230 -6.27 3.55 14.50
CA LYS A 230 -5.20 3.72 15.47
C LYS A 230 -4.94 5.19 15.76
N GLU A 231 -5.14 6.07 14.77
CA GLU A 231 -4.80 7.48 14.85
C GLU A 231 -5.95 8.35 15.36
N GLU A 232 -7.19 8.05 14.96
CA GLU A 232 -8.37 8.85 15.25
C GLU A 232 -9.24 8.15 16.29
N LYS A 233 -9.09 8.52 17.57
CA LYS A 233 -9.81 7.88 18.69
C LYS A 233 -11.33 7.93 18.57
N GLU A 234 -11.85 8.93 17.87
CA GLU A 234 -13.27 9.18 17.66
C GLU A 234 -13.79 8.55 16.35
N THR A 235 -12.93 7.93 15.53
CA THR A 235 -13.41 7.25 14.31
C THR A 235 -14.17 5.97 14.64
N PRO A 236 -15.26 5.69 13.91
CA PRO A 236 -15.96 4.43 14.01
C PRO A 236 -15.02 3.23 13.75
N ARG A 237 -15.05 2.26 14.67
CA ARG A 237 -14.19 1.08 14.58
C ARG A 237 -14.77 0.04 13.63
N PHE A 238 -13.87 -0.76 13.05
CA PHE A 238 -14.21 -1.87 12.19
C PHE A 238 -14.56 -3.04 13.12
N TYR A 239 -15.79 -3.49 13.08
CA TYR A 239 -16.25 -4.63 13.87
C TYR A 239 -16.41 -5.87 13.00
N SER A 240 -16.26 -7.06 13.57
CA SER A 240 -16.45 -8.33 12.84
C SER A 240 -17.83 -8.44 12.19
N GLU A 241 -18.84 -7.79 12.78
CA GLU A 241 -20.22 -7.71 12.27
C GLU A 241 -20.33 -6.95 10.95
N MET A 242 -19.33 -6.13 10.62
CA MET A 242 -19.23 -5.40 9.35
C MET A 242 -18.61 -6.26 8.24
N VAL A 243 -18.22 -7.51 8.54
CA VAL A 243 -17.75 -8.47 7.55
C VAL A 243 -18.80 -9.55 7.36
N SER A 244 -19.26 -9.70 6.12
CA SER A 244 -20.15 -10.78 5.74
C SER A 244 -19.51 -11.63 4.64
N LYS A 245 -19.88 -12.91 4.62
CA LYS A 245 -19.53 -13.82 3.53
C LYS A 245 -20.77 -14.04 2.69
N THR A 246 -20.68 -13.76 1.41
CA THR A 246 -21.75 -14.01 0.44
C THR A 246 -21.92 -15.52 0.21
N GLU A 247 -23.04 -15.93 -0.39
CA GLU A 247 -23.32 -17.34 -0.72
C GLU A 247 -22.25 -17.95 -1.65
N GLU A 248 -21.67 -17.13 -2.53
CA GLU A 248 -20.59 -17.51 -3.45
C GLU A 248 -19.21 -17.58 -2.77
N GLY A 249 -19.13 -17.21 -1.50
CA GLY A 249 -17.92 -17.23 -0.70
C GLY A 249 -17.08 -15.96 -0.75
N ASN A 250 -17.53 -14.93 -1.47
CA ASN A 250 -16.92 -13.59 -1.50
C ASN A 250 -17.06 -12.89 -0.15
N ILE A 251 -16.13 -12.00 0.17
CA ILE A 251 -16.12 -11.28 1.45
C ILE A 251 -16.56 -9.84 1.22
N SER A 252 -17.63 -9.41 1.89
CA SER A 252 -18.14 -8.05 1.84
C SER A 252 -17.85 -7.32 3.15
N TYR A 253 -17.47 -6.06 3.04
CA TYR A 253 -17.05 -5.20 4.14
C TYR A 253 -17.91 -3.94 4.15
N GLN A 254 -18.66 -3.70 5.22
CA GLN A 254 -19.36 -2.44 5.44
C GLN A 254 -18.37 -1.38 5.90
N ASN A 255 -18.41 -0.19 5.31
CA ASN A 255 -17.47 0.87 5.62
C ASN A 255 -17.92 1.65 6.87
N PRO A 256 -17.20 1.58 8.00
CA PRO A 256 -17.54 2.35 9.19
C PRO A 256 -17.27 3.86 9.04
N LEU A 257 -16.44 4.26 8.08
CA LEU A 257 -16.08 5.67 7.81
C LEU A 257 -17.07 6.36 6.87
N PHE A 258 -18.04 5.62 6.31
CA PHE A 258 -19.07 6.22 5.45
C PHE A 258 -19.88 7.26 6.22
N ASP A 259 -19.97 8.47 5.67
CA ASP A 259 -20.70 9.58 6.27
C ASP A 259 -21.47 10.34 5.19
N TRP A 260 -22.80 10.28 5.27
CA TRP A 260 -23.70 10.93 4.31
C TRP A 260 -23.60 12.46 4.36
N GLU A 261 -23.50 13.05 5.55
CA GLU A 261 -23.44 14.50 5.72
C GLU A 261 -22.12 15.04 5.16
N GLN A 262 -21.01 14.35 5.44
CA GLN A 262 -19.70 14.72 4.92
C GLN A 262 -19.63 14.53 3.40
N THR A 263 -20.22 13.46 2.86
CA THR A 263 -20.33 13.21 1.42
C THR A 263 -21.10 14.32 0.71
N GLU A 264 -22.27 14.70 1.24
CA GLU A 264 -23.10 15.77 0.68
C GLU A 264 -22.37 17.12 0.72
N LEU A 265 -21.67 17.43 1.82
CA LEU A 265 -20.87 18.64 1.93
C LEU A 265 -19.70 18.65 0.94
N HIS A 266 -19.02 17.52 0.76
CA HIS A 266 -17.90 17.37 -0.17
C HIS A 266 -18.33 17.74 -1.60
N TYR A 267 -19.40 17.13 -2.11
CA TYR A 267 -19.86 17.40 -3.48
C TYR A 267 -20.48 18.80 -3.66
N LYS A 268 -21.16 19.33 -2.64
CA LYS A 268 -21.64 20.72 -2.67
C LYS A 268 -20.50 21.75 -2.73
N SER A 269 -19.34 21.43 -2.17
CA SER A 269 -18.18 22.34 -2.18
C SER A 269 -17.44 22.40 -3.53
N GLN A 270 -17.73 21.46 -4.43
CA GLN A 270 -17.13 21.39 -5.77
C GLN A 270 -17.93 22.15 -6.84
N HIS A 271 -19.10 22.69 -6.50
CA HIS A 271 -20.02 23.43 -7.38
C HIS A 271 -20.35 24.81 -6.80
#